data_AF-A0A1L3NFM9-F1
#
_entry.id   AF-A0A1L3NFM9-F1
#
_cell.length_a   1.000
_cell.length_b   1.000
_cell.length_c   1.000
_cell.angle_alpha   90.00
_cell.angle_beta   90.00
_cell.angle_gamma   90.00
#
_symmetry.space_group_name_H-M   'P 1'
#
loop_
_entity.id
_entity.type
_entity.pdbx_description
1 polymer ?
#
loop_
_entity_poly.entity_id
_entity_poly.type
_entity_poly.pdbx_seq_one_letter_code
_entity_poly.pdbx_strand_id
1 'polypeptide(L)'
;MKLKLELNYKYHIILSLANKEIKMSKIKENILDAIEKYNSYSLKSVNKKKISHPEIDDNTDLFSLILESEKSLPIPVRGLRYFTQVIMNDVGEELCNEIVRKKSFFRVVDVKEVTNLKLEKSEEIEEVEEIQATNFSLNKISESLQSIIALFLNTTPTEDDREKIDKILEILNK
;
A
#
# COMPACT_ATOMS: atom_id res chain seq x y z
N MET A 1 9.26 29.42 -10.58
CA MET A 1 8.21 28.59 -9.98
C MET A 1 8.75 27.17 -9.85
N LYS A 2 9.10 26.69 -8.65
CA LYS A 2 9.59 25.31 -8.46
C LYS A 2 8.36 24.40 -8.43
N LEU A 3 8.22 23.52 -9.42
CA LEU A 3 7.20 22.47 -9.42
C LEU A 3 7.32 21.67 -8.13
N LYS A 4 6.28 21.70 -7.30
CA LYS A 4 6.19 20.89 -6.08
C LYS A 4 6.15 19.43 -6.54
N LEU A 5 7.05 18.63 -5.99
CA LEU A 5 7.29 17.26 -6.39
C LEU A 5 6.15 16.42 -5.79
N GLU A 6 5.11 16.13 -6.57
CA GLU A 6 3.95 15.39 -6.09
C GLU A 6 4.16 13.88 -6.28
N LEU A 7 4.44 13.17 -5.19
CA LEU A 7 4.42 11.71 -5.16
C LEU A 7 2.95 11.28 -5.00
N ASN A 8 2.30 11.04 -6.12
CA ASN A 8 0.84 10.88 -6.21
C ASN A 8 0.34 9.49 -5.82
N TYR A 9 1.20 8.48 -5.92
CA TYR A 9 0.84 7.08 -5.68
C TYR A 9 1.52 6.61 -4.40
N LYS A 10 0.79 5.87 -3.57
CA LYS A 10 1.31 5.29 -2.34
C LYS A 10 0.99 3.80 -2.32
N TYR A 11 1.95 2.99 -1.92
CA TYR A 11 1.80 1.55 -1.81
C TYR A 11 2.24 1.11 -0.42
N HIS A 12 1.32 0.56 0.37
CA HIS A 12 1.67 -0.15 1.59
C HIS A 12 2.21 -1.53 1.22
N ILE A 13 3.46 -1.79 1.58
CA ILE A 13 4.18 -3.02 1.26
C ILE A 13 4.61 -3.66 2.56
N ILE A 14 4.27 -4.95 2.72
CA ILE A 14 4.70 -5.77 3.86
C ILE A 14 5.64 -6.86 3.34
N LEU A 15 6.82 -6.93 3.94
CA LEU A 15 7.91 -7.83 3.59
C LEU A 15 8.27 -8.71 4.78
N SER A 16 8.78 -9.90 4.47
CA SER A 16 9.49 -10.78 5.40
C SER A 16 10.82 -11.16 4.79
N LEU A 17 11.79 -11.61 5.59
CA LEU A 17 12.99 -12.22 5.03
C LEU A 17 12.63 -13.51 4.27
N ALA A 18 13.33 -13.77 3.17
CA ALA A 18 13.10 -14.97 2.39
C ALA A 18 13.45 -16.24 3.18
N ASN A 19 14.46 -16.17 4.04
CA ASN A 19 14.72 -17.18 5.07
C ASN A 19 14.06 -16.80 6.40
N LYS A 20 13.06 -17.59 6.84
CA LYS A 20 12.34 -17.38 8.10
C LYS A 20 13.13 -17.76 9.36
N GLU A 21 14.25 -18.47 9.21
CA GLU A 21 15.12 -18.85 10.33
C GLU A 21 15.96 -17.67 10.82
N ILE A 22 16.05 -16.61 10.01
CA ILE A 22 16.82 -15.40 10.31
C ILE A 22 15.83 -14.31 10.70
N LYS A 23 16.08 -13.69 11.86
CA LYS A 23 15.26 -12.59 12.37
C LYS A 23 15.58 -11.28 11.66
N MET A 24 14.56 -10.45 11.44
CA MET A 24 14.70 -9.14 10.80
C MET A 24 15.59 -8.20 11.63
N SER A 25 15.56 -8.35 12.95
CA SER A 25 16.39 -7.59 13.89
C SER A 25 17.89 -7.67 13.61
N LYS A 26 18.39 -8.77 13.01
CA LYS A 26 19.80 -8.92 12.63
C LYS A 26 20.26 -7.94 11.55
N ILE A 27 19.34 -7.43 10.74
CA ILE A 27 19.65 -6.52 9.63
C ILE A 27 18.90 -5.18 9.73
N LYS A 28 18.34 -4.89 10.91
CA LYS A 28 17.52 -3.69 11.15
C LYS A 28 18.26 -2.40 10.82
N GLU A 29 19.49 -2.27 11.31
CA GLU A 29 20.33 -1.09 11.02
C GLU A 29 20.64 -0.98 9.51
N ASN A 30 20.98 -2.08 8.85
CA ASN A 30 21.21 -2.08 7.40
C ASN A 30 19.98 -1.67 6.61
N ILE A 31 18.78 -2.04 7.06
CA ILE A 31 17.51 -1.61 6.45
C ILE A 31 17.35 -0.10 6.58
N LEU A 32 17.54 0.46 7.78
CA LEU A 32 17.38 1.89 8.03
C LEU A 32 18.37 2.72 7.21
N ASP A 33 19.65 2.34 7.18
CA ASP A 33 20.68 2.98 6.36
C ASP A 33 20.35 2.90 4.86
N ALA A 34 19.84 1.75 4.41
CA ALA A 34 19.48 1.56 3.02
C ALA A 34 18.27 2.41 2.60
N ILE A 35 17.34 2.74 3.51
CA ILE A 35 16.23 3.66 3.24
C ILE A 35 16.77 5.05 2.91
N GLU A 36 17.74 5.56 3.68
CA GLU A 36 18.34 6.87 3.43
C GLU A 36 19.06 6.92 2.08
N LYS A 37 19.89 5.91 1.81
CA LYS A 37 20.59 5.75 0.53
C LYS A 37 19.62 5.65 -0.64
N TYR A 38 18.58 4.82 -0.51
CA TYR A 38 17.54 4.65 -1.52
C TYR A 38 16.81 5.98 -1.80
N ASN A 39 16.36 6.67 -0.75
CA ASN A 39 15.61 7.92 -0.89
C ASN A 39 16.46 9.02 -1.54
N SER A 40 17.72 9.16 -1.12
CA SER A 40 18.67 10.13 -1.70
C SER A 40 18.91 9.87 -3.19
N TYR A 41 19.05 8.61 -3.59
CA TYR A 41 19.23 8.22 -4.99
C TYR A 41 17.94 8.38 -5.81
N SER A 42 16.84 7.84 -5.30
CA SER A 42 15.58 7.71 -6.04
C SER A 42 14.93 9.06 -6.32
N LEU A 43 15.06 10.04 -5.42
CA LEU A 43 14.56 11.40 -5.63
C LEU A 43 15.29 12.17 -6.73
N LYS A 44 16.51 11.75 -7.11
CA LYS A 44 17.28 12.32 -8.23
C LYS A 44 16.97 11.63 -9.56
N SER A 45 16.22 10.53 -9.55
CA SER A 45 15.88 9.76 -10.74
C SER A 45 14.71 10.36 -11.53
N VAL A 46 14.52 9.90 -12.77
CA VAL A 46 13.43 10.34 -13.66
C VAL A 46 12.04 9.92 -13.15
N ASN A 47 11.95 8.78 -12.46
CA ASN A 47 10.70 8.30 -11.87
C ASN A 47 10.89 8.20 -10.35
N LYS A 48 10.64 9.32 -9.68
CA LYS A 48 10.96 9.50 -8.28
C LYS A 48 10.10 8.59 -7.41
N LYS A 49 10.76 7.95 -6.46
CA LYS A 49 10.15 7.18 -5.39
C LYS A 49 10.74 7.56 -4.05
N LYS A 50 9.99 7.28 -3.01
CA LYS A 50 10.42 7.46 -1.63
C LYS A 50 9.83 6.35 -0.78
N ILE A 51 10.64 5.78 0.09
CA ILE A 51 10.18 4.94 1.19
C ILE A 51 9.87 5.86 2.38
N SER A 52 8.68 5.74 2.94
CA SER A 52 8.24 6.43 4.16
C SER A 52 7.55 5.45 5.11
N HIS A 53 7.37 5.87 6.37
CA HIS A 53 6.75 5.07 7.43
C HIS A 53 7.32 3.65 7.55
N PRO A 54 8.66 3.47 7.64
CA PRO A 54 9.23 2.16 7.85
C PRO A 54 8.94 1.67 9.27
N GLU A 55 8.48 0.44 9.39
CA GLU A 55 8.22 -0.20 10.67
C GLU A 55 8.65 -1.67 10.62
N ILE A 56 9.39 -2.10 11.64
CA ILE A 56 9.83 -3.48 11.79
C ILE A 56 9.21 -4.00 13.08
N ASP A 57 8.34 -4.99 12.96
CA ASP A 57 7.71 -5.65 14.10
C ASP A 57 8.56 -6.86 14.53
N ASP A 58 9.21 -6.73 15.69
CA ASP A 58 10.09 -7.75 16.26
C ASP A 58 9.32 -9.03 16.70
N ASN A 59 8.00 -8.96 16.86
CA ASN A 59 7.17 -10.12 17.23
C ASN A 59 6.79 -10.96 16.01
N THR A 60 6.49 -10.30 14.89
CA THR A 60 6.06 -10.98 13.65
C THR A 60 7.19 -11.15 12.62
N ASP A 61 8.37 -10.57 12.85
CA ASP A 61 9.50 -10.51 11.92
C ASP A 61 9.11 -9.94 10.54
N LEU A 62 8.17 -8.97 10.56
CA LEU A 62 7.67 -8.28 9.38
C LEU A 62 8.24 -6.87 9.26
N PHE A 63 8.46 -6.44 8.03
CA PHE A 63 8.86 -5.09 7.68
C PHE A 63 7.76 -4.44 6.81
N SER A 64 7.08 -3.44 7.35
CA SER A 64 6.08 -2.62 6.67
C SER A 64 6.69 -1.29 6.23
N LEU A 65 6.26 -0.80 5.07
CA LEU A 65 6.63 0.53 4.57
C LEU A 65 5.58 1.08 3.61
N ILE A 66 5.60 2.39 3.42
CA ILE A 66 4.90 3.07 2.31
C ILE A 66 5.91 3.41 1.22
N LEU A 67 5.70 2.86 0.02
CA LEU A 67 6.42 3.27 -1.18
C LEU A 67 5.60 4.33 -1.89
N GLU A 68 6.10 5.56 -1.87
CA GLU A 68 5.53 6.69 -2.60
C GLU A 68 6.16 6.77 -3.99
N SER A 69 5.39 7.08 -5.03
CA SER A 69 5.91 7.29 -6.39
C SER A 69 5.16 8.39 -7.14
N GLU A 70 5.88 9.07 -8.03
CA GLU A 70 5.32 10.06 -8.95
C GLU A 70 4.38 9.44 -10.00
N LYS A 71 4.66 8.20 -10.42
CA LYS A 71 3.89 7.47 -11.44
C LYS A 71 3.34 6.17 -10.85
N SER A 72 2.20 5.72 -11.38
CA SER A 72 1.65 4.41 -11.03
C SER A 72 2.66 3.30 -11.33
N LEU A 73 2.79 2.36 -10.40
CA LEU A 73 3.67 1.20 -10.50
C LEU A 73 2.83 -0.06 -10.71
N PRO A 74 2.89 -0.71 -11.89
CA PRO A 74 2.15 -1.95 -12.14
C PRO A 74 2.52 -3.07 -11.15
N ILE A 75 3.77 -3.06 -10.67
CA ILE A 75 4.28 -4.00 -9.68
C ILE A 75 5.13 -3.19 -8.68
N PRO A 76 4.52 -2.67 -7.59
CA PRO A 76 5.17 -1.73 -6.66
C PRO A 76 6.49 -2.24 -6.08
N VAL A 77 6.54 -3.54 -5.74
CA VAL A 77 7.73 -4.19 -5.16
C VAL A 77 8.96 -4.14 -6.07
N ARG A 78 8.80 -4.01 -7.40
CA ARG A 78 9.94 -3.81 -8.31
C ARG A 78 10.62 -2.45 -8.08
N GLY A 79 9.89 -1.48 -7.54
CA GLY A 79 10.43 -0.19 -7.12
C GLY A 79 11.44 -0.29 -5.98
N LEU A 80 11.45 -1.41 -5.23
CA LEU A 80 12.36 -1.67 -4.12
C LEU A 80 13.63 -2.45 -4.53
N ARG A 81 13.86 -2.67 -5.83
CA ARG A 81 15.03 -3.43 -6.29
C ARG A 81 16.35 -2.81 -5.84
N TYR A 82 16.52 -1.50 -6.07
CA TYR A 82 17.73 -0.80 -5.66
C TYR A 82 17.91 -0.80 -4.14
N PHE A 83 16.82 -0.57 -3.39
CA PHE A 83 16.82 -0.67 -1.93
C PHE A 83 17.32 -2.04 -1.44
N THR A 84 16.81 -3.12 -2.02
CA THR A 84 17.23 -4.49 -1.69
C THR A 84 18.72 -4.70 -2.02
N GLN A 85 19.20 -4.18 -3.15
CA GLN A 85 20.61 -4.29 -3.52
C GLN A 85 21.54 -3.55 -2.55
N VAL A 86 21.13 -2.38 -2.06
CA VAL A 86 21.90 -1.63 -1.05
C VAL A 86 22.04 -2.45 0.22
N ILE A 87 20.93 -3.01 0.73
CA ILE A 87 20.95 -3.90 1.90
C ILE A 87 21.90 -5.08 1.66
N MET A 88 21.74 -5.80 0.55
CA MET A 88 22.57 -6.97 0.25
C MET A 88 24.07 -6.66 0.22
N ASN A 89 24.46 -5.46 -0.20
CA ASN A 89 25.85 -5.03 -0.20
C ASN A 89 26.36 -4.67 1.21
N ASP A 90 25.50 -4.07 2.04
CA ASP A 90 25.86 -3.60 3.38
C ASP A 90 25.89 -4.73 4.42
N VAL A 91 25.08 -5.77 4.25
CA VAL A 91 24.94 -6.89 5.21
C VAL A 91 26.11 -7.90 5.10
N GLY A 92 26.87 -7.87 4.01
CA GLY A 92 27.99 -8.78 3.76
C GLY A 92 27.58 -10.11 3.12
N GLU A 93 28.51 -10.75 2.41
CA GLU A 93 28.23 -11.91 1.55
C GLU A 93 27.70 -13.14 2.31
N GLU A 94 28.28 -13.43 3.48
CA GLU A 94 27.91 -14.60 4.29
C GLU A 94 26.45 -14.54 4.75
N LEU A 95 26.07 -13.50 5.49
CA LEU A 95 24.70 -13.31 5.98
C LEU A 95 23.71 -13.09 4.83
N CYS A 96 24.12 -12.43 3.74
CA CYS A 96 23.30 -12.30 2.54
C CYS A 96 22.96 -13.68 1.93
N ASN A 97 23.93 -14.59 1.83
CA ASN A 97 23.73 -15.95 1.33
C ASN A 97 22.81 -16.78 2.24
N GLU A 98 22.85 -16.57 3.55
CA GLU A 98 21.93 -17.23 4.49
C GLU A 98 20.48 -16.74 4.34
N ILE A 99 20.29 -15.43 4.09
CA ILE A 99 18.98 -14.79 3.92
C ILE A 99 18.34 -15.18 2.59
N VAL A 100 19.11 -15.18 1.50
CA VAL A 100 18.57 -15.38 0.16
C VAL A 100 18.06 -16.81 -0.01
N ARG A 101 16.75 -16.93 -0.29
CA ARG A 101 16.11 -18.22 -0.64
C ARG A 101 15.33 -18.05 -1.94
N LYS A 102 15.40 -19.07 -2.81
CA LYS A 102 14.73 -19.08 -4.13
C LYS A 102 15.01 -17.80 -4.95
N LYS A 103 16.26 -17.30 -4.90
CA LYS A 103 16.71 -16.07 -5.59
C LYS A 103 16.02 -14.78 -5.11
N SER A 104 15.48 -14.76 -3.89
CA SER A 104 14.86 -13.58 -3.29
C SER A 104 15.49 -13.27 -1.93
N PHE A 105 15.71 -11.98 -1.65
CA PHE A 105 16.15 -11.51 -0.32
C PHE A 105 14.94 -11.27 0.59
N PHE A 106 13.95 -10.54 0.09
CA PHE A 106 12.64 -10.39 0.73
C PHE A 106 11.60 -11.30 0.09
N ARG A 107 10.70 -11.84 0.91
CA ARG A 107 9.43 -12.38 0.47
C ARG A 107 8.37 -11.31 0.67
N VAL A 108 7.59 -11.05 -0.38
CA VAL A 108 6.42 -10.18 -0.31
C VAL A 108 5.31 -10.91 0.44
N VAL A 109 4.79 -10.27 1.49
CA VAL A 109 3.66 -10.76 2.29
C VAL A 109 2.37 -10.14 1.79
N ASP A 110 2.33 -8.81 1.64
CA ASP A 110 1.17 -8.08 1.16
C ASP A 110 1.60 -6.79 0.41
N VAL A 111 0.76 -6.34 -0.53
CA VAL A 111 0.92 -5.06 -1.24
C VAL A 111 -0.46 -4.47 -1.50
N LYS A 112 -0.68 -3.26 -1.02
CA LYS A 112 -1.93 -2.52 -1.22
C LYS A 112 -1.65 -1.10 -1.71
N GLU A 113 -2.31 -0.69 -2.78
CA GLU A 113 -2.31 0.72 -3.18
C GLU A 113 -3.18 1.51 -2.21
N VAL A 114 -2.62 2.60 -1.69
CA VAL A 114 -3.29 3.51 -0.76
C VAL A 114 -3.74 4.71 -1.57
N THR A 115 -5.02 4.75 -1.94
CA THR A 115 -5.60 5.92 -2.58
C THR A 115 -5.74 7.02 -1.53
N ASN A 116 -4.93 8.08 -1.64
CA ASN A 116 -5.24 9.32 -0.93
C ASN A 116 -6.53 9.87 -1.59
N LEU A 117 -7.68 9.74 -0.93
CA LEU A 117 -8.83 10.60 -1.23
C LEU A 117 -8.33 12.03 -1.05
N LYS A 118 -8.10 12.75 -2.17
CA LYS A 118 -7.89 14.19 -2.14
C LYS A 118 -9.19 14.82 -1.66
N LEU A 119 -9.35 14.97 -0.35
CA LEU A 119 -10.28 15.94 0.21
C LEU A 119 -9.62 17.30 0.03
N GLU A 120 -10.05 18.03 -0.98
CA GLU A 120 -9.83 19.46 -1.04
C GLU A 120 -10.58 20.12 0.13
N LYS A 121 -9.82 20.73 1.04
CA LYS A 121 -10.22 21.72 2.05
C LYS A 121 -11.18 21.25 3.15
N SER A 122 -10.64 21.05 4.35
CA SER A 122 -10.80 22.02 5.45
C SER A 122 -9.83 21.67 6.57
N GLU A 123 -9.36 22.70 7.25
CA GLU A 123 -8.54 22.63 8.45
C GLU A 123 -9.30 21.92 9.60
N GLU A 124 -8.52 21.49 10.61
CA GLU A 124 -8.91 20.98 11.94
C GLU A 124 -9.02 19.43 12.10
N ILE A 125 -8.00 18.89 12.78
CA ILE A 125 -8.02 18.00 13.97
C ILE A 125 -9.13 16.92 13.97
N GLU A 126 -8.87 15.61 14.02
CA GLU A 126 -8.43 14.87 15.21
C GLU A 126 -8.22 13.37 14.85
N GLU A 127 -7.44 12.67 15.68
CA GLU A 127 -7.24 11.21 15.64
C GLU A 127 -8.55 10.43 15.51
N VAL A 128 -8.62 9.43 14.61
CA VAL A 128 -9.59 8.34 14.78
C VAL A 128 -8.99 7.00 14.38
N GLU A 129 -8.84 6.20 15.42
CA GLU A 129 -8.87 4.75 15.59
C GLU A 129 -9.20 3.83 14.39
N GLU A 130 -8.44 2.74 14.41
CA GLU A 130 -8.67 1.41 13.86
C GLU A 130 -10.15 1.06 13.57
N ILE A 131 -10.49 0.82 12.30
CA ILE A 131 -11.70 0.08 11.93
C ILE A 131 -11.29 -1.23 11.26
N GLN A 132 -11.05 -2.23 12.11
CA GLN A 132 -11.26 -3.62 11.73
C GLN A 132 -12.76 -3.90 11.78
N ALA A 133 -13.46 -3.80 10.64
CA ALA A 133 -14.80 -4.36 10.51
C ALA A 133 -15.09 -4.77 9.06
N THR A 134 -15.25 -6.07 8.88
CA THR A 134 -16.08 -6.72 7.85
C THR A 134 -15.76 -6.40 6.39
N ASN A 135 -14.90 -7.23 5.78
CA ASN A 135 -14.79 -7.48 4.34
C ASN A 135 -16.09 -8.08 3.74
N PHE A 136 -17.27 -7.61 4.13
CA PHE A 136 -18.52 -8.00 3.47
C PHE A 136 -18.75 -7.09 2.26
N SER A 137 -18.02 -7.44 1.19
CA SER A 137 -18.33 -7.10 -0.21
C SER A 137 -18.70 -5.64 -0.50
N LEU A 138 -17.78 -4.71 -0.18
CA LEU A 138 -17.86 -3.30 -0.63
C LEU A 138 -18.06 -3.17 -2.16
N ASN A 139 -17.60 -4.15 -2.93
CA ASN A 139 -17.83 -4.21 -4.37
C ASN A 139 -19.33 -4.39 -4.72
N LYS A 140 -20.08 -5.22 -3.97
CA LYS A 140 -21.52 -5.36 -4.17
C LYS A 140 -22.28 -4.09 -3.78
N ILE A 141 -21.82 -3.39 -2.74
CA ILE A 141 -22.41 -2.11 -2.32
C ILE A 141 -22.17 -1.05 -3.39
N SER A 142 -20.95 -0.98 -3.94
CA SER A 142 -20.59 -0.07 -5.03
C SER A 142 -21.43 -0.32 -6.30
N GLU A 143 -21.58 -1.58 -6.72
CA GLU A 143 -22.41 -1.95 -7.88
C GLU A 143 -23.90 -1.63 -7.66
N SER A 144 -24.40 -1.84 -6.43
CA SER A 144 -25.79 -1.51 -6.07
C SER A 144 -26.04 0.00 -6.08
N LEU A 145 -25.10 0.80 -5.54
CA LEU A 145 -25.19 2.26 -5.55
C LEU A 145 -25.09 2.84 -6.96
N GLN A 146 -24.22 2.29 -7.82
CA GLN A 146 -24.15 2.68 -9.23
C GLN A 146 -25.45 2.37 -9.98
N SER A 147 -26.08 1.24 -9.67
CA SER A 147 -27.38 0.87 -10.25
C SER A 147 -28.50 1.82 -9.81
N ILE A 148 -28.51 2.23 -8.54
CA ILE A 148 -29.46 3.23 -8.01
C ILE A 148 -29.24 4.59 -8.68
N ILE A 149 -27.98 5.05 -8.78
CA ILE A 149 -27.65 6.34 -9.42
C ILE A 149 -28.05 6.33 -10.90
N ALA A 150 -27.84 5.22 -11.62
CA ALA A 150 -28.24 5.08 -13.02
C ALA A 150 -29.77 5.12 -13.22
N LEU A 151 -30.53 4.56 -12.27
CA LEU A 151 -31.99 4.61 -12.27
C LEU A 151 -32.53 6.02 -12.01
N PHE A 152 -31.92 6.77 -11.08
CA PHE A 152 -32.31 8.15 -10.76
C PHE A 152 -31.99 9.16 -11.87
N LEU A 153 -31.00 8.88 -12.71
CA LEU A 153 -30.58 9.79 -13.78
C LEU A 153 -31.42 9.67 -15.06
N ASN A 154 -32.24 8.63 -15.25
CA ASN A 154 -32.79 8.32 -16.57
C ASN A 154 -34.31 8.12 -16.72
N THR A 155 -35.16 8.12 -15.70
CA THR A 155 -36.64 8.30 -15.83
C THR A 155 -37.33 8.10 -14.48
N THR A 156 -38.61 8.51 -14.38
CA THR A 156 -39.49 8.11 -13.26
C THR A 156 -39.48 6.59 -13.09
N PRO A 157 -39.11 6.07 -11.91
CA PRO A 157 -38.87 4.64 -11.72
C PRO A 157 -40.15 3.84 -11.87
N THR A 158 -40.07 2.76 -12.64
CA THR A 158 -41.17 1.82 -12.85
C THR A 158 -41.40 0.96 -11.60
N GLU A 159 -42.52 0.25 -11.56
CA GLU A 159 -42.88 -0.60 -10.41
C GLU A 159 -41.85 -1.73 -10.18
N ASP A 160 -41.26 -2.25 -11.25
CA ASP A 160 -40.16 -3.25 -11.21
C ASP A 160 -38.85 -2.65 -10.67
N ASP A 161 -38.59 -1.37 -10.94
CA ASP A 161 -37.42 -0.66 -10.38
C ASP A 161 -37.56 -0.44 -8.88
N ARG A 162 -38.79 -0.17 -8.41
CA ARG A 162 -39.09 0.00 -6.98
C ARG A 162 -38.88 -1.30 -6.21
N GLU A 163 -39.31 -2.43 -6.77
CA GLU A 163 -39.12 -3.74 -6.12
C GLU A 163 -37.63 -4.12 -6.00
N LYS A 164 -36.80 -3.73 -6.97
CA LYS A 164 -35.34 -3.90 -6.90
C LYS A 164 -34.71 -2.98 -5.86
N ILE A 165 -35.19 -1.75 -5.73
CA ILE A 165 -34.73 -0.79 -4.71
C ILE A 165 -35.05 -1.32 -3.30
N ASP A 166 -36.26 -1.83 -3.08
CA ASP A 166 -36.65 -2.37 -1.77
C ASP A 166 -35.80 -3.58 -1.36
N LYS A 167 -35.49 -4.49 -2.30
CA LYS A 167 -34.56 -5.61 -2.05
C LYS A 167 -33.15 -5.15 -1.72
N ILE A 168 -32.67 -4.06 -2.33
CA ILE A 168 -31.35 -3.48 -2.03
C ILE A 168 -31.36 -2.83 -0.64
N LEU A 169 -32.41 -2.09 -0.29
CA LEU A 169 -32.57 -1.48 1.03
C LEU A 169 -32.66 -2.53 2.15
N GLU A 170 -33.29 -3.68 1.89
CA GLU A 170 -33.35 -4.79 2.83
C GLU A 170 -31.97 -5.44 3.08
N ILE A 171 -31.11 -5.46 2.06
CA ILE A 171 -29.72 -5.94 2.19
C ILE A 171 -28.84 -4.93 2.94
N LEU A 172 -29.08 -3.63 2.79
CA LEU A 172 -28.30 -2.57 3.44
C LEU A 172 -28.68 -2.36 4.91
N ASN A 173 -29.88 -2.76 5.32
CA ASN A 173 -30.38 -2.61 6.70
C ASN A 173 -30.21 -3.87 7.58
N LYS A 174 -29.48 -4.88 7.12
CA LYS A 174 -29.08 -6.07 7.89
C LYS A 174 -27.61 -6.00 8.28
#